data_AF-A0A965J260-F1
#
_entry.id   AF-A0A965J260-F1
#
_cell.length_a   1.000
_cell.length_b   1.000
_cell.length_c   1.000
_cell.angle_alpha   90.00
_cell.angle_beta   90.00
_cell.angle_gamma   90.00
#
_symmetry.space_group_name_H-M   'P 1'
#
loop_
_entity.id
_entity.type
_entity.pdbx_description
1 polymer ?
#
loop_
_entity_poly.entity_id
_entity_poly.type
_entity_poly.pdbx_seq_one_letter_code
_entity_poly.pdbx_strand_id
1 'polypeptide(L)'
;MIFISFAEYNGSYTAAFKNIFDWATQVKNQLFENKKVFLMATSTGARGGLSVLEAAINRFPRHGAEIVGSYLLPSFYLNFETENGIIDSELLDSLNKKLNAIQK
;
A
#
# COMPACT_ATOMS: atom_id res chain seq x y z
N MET A 1 -5.15 -12.78 -4.44
CA MET A 1 -5.00 -11.57 -3.61
C MET A 1 -3.78 -10.81 -4.09
N ILE A 2 -3.84 -9.47 -4.11
CA ILE A 2 -2.74 -8.61 -4.59
C ILE A 2 -2.23 -7.78 -3.40
N PHE A 3 -0.92 -7.70 -3.25
CA PHE A 3 -0.28 -6.75 -2.34
C PHE A 3 0.33 -5.62 -3.16
N ILE A 4 0.08 -4.37 -2.76
CA ILE A 4 0.66 -3.20 -3.43
C ILE A 4 1.32 -2.34 -2.36
N SER A 5 2.60 -2.03 -2.55
CA SER A 5 3.37 -1.18 -1.64
C SER A 5 3.79 0.09 -2.36
N PHE A 6 3.43 1.24 -1.79
CA PHE A 6 3.73 2.54 -2.37
C PHE A 6 4.92 3.20 -1.67
N ALA A 7 5.79 3.79 -2.49
CA ALA A 7 6.61 4.92 -2.07
C ALA A 7 5.84 6.22 -2.35
N GLU A 8 5.93 7.19 -1.44
CA GLU A 8 5.33 8.51 -1.62
C GLU A 8 6.32 9.47 -2.29
N TYR A 9 5.90 10.08 -3.41
CA TYR A 9 6.64 11.14 -4.08
C TYR A 9 5.75 12.37 -4.15
N ASN A 10 6.17 13.46 -3.50
CA ASN A 10 5.42 14.73 -3.40
C ASN A 10 3.97 14.53 -2.92
N GLY A 11 3.75 13.67 -1.91
CA GLY A 11 2.42 13.40 -1.36
C GLY A 11 1.53 12.52 -2.25
N SER A 12 2.07 11.89 -3.29
CA SER A 12 1.31 11.09 -4.25
C SER A 12 2.05 9.84 -4.73
N TYR A 13 1.43 9.14 -5.69
CA TYR A 13 2.01 7.99 -6.37
C TYR A 13 3.33 8.34 -7.05
N THR A 14 4.20 7.34 -7.22
CA THR A 14 5.32 7.47 -8.15
C THR A 14 4.80 7.69 -9.57
N ALA A 15 5.54 8.49 -10.36
CA ALA A 15 5.19 8.73 -11.76
C ALA A 15 5.10 7.41 -12.55
N ALA A 16 6.01 6.47 -12.29
CA ALA A 16 6.01 5.15 -12.89
C ALA A 16 4.72 4.36 -12.60
N PHE A 17 4.29 4.31 -11.32
CA PHE A 17 3.05 3.63 -10.96
C PHE A 17 1.85 4.27 -11.65
N LYS A 18 1.74 5.60 -11.58
CA LYS A 18 0.58 6.32 -12.11
C LYS A 18 0.47 6.17 -13.63
N ASN A 19 1.59 6.18 -14.34
CA ASN A 19 1.63 5.95 -15.78
C ASN A 19 1.09 4.55 -16.15
N ILE A 20 1.57 3.50 -15.49
CA ILE A 20 1.09 2.12 -15.72
C ILE A 20 -0.40 2.01 -15.38
N PHE A 21 -0.80 2.58 -14.24
CA PHE A 21 -2.19 2.56 -13.80
C PHE A 21 -3.13 3.26 -14.79
N ASP A 22 -2.75 4.42 -15.31
CA ASP A 22 -3.56 5.18 -16.26
C ASP A 22 -3.74 4.42 -17.58
N TRP A 23 -2.65 3.86 -18.13
CA TRP A 23 -2.75 3.06 -19.36
C TRP A 23 -3.54 1.76 -19.15
N ALA A 24 -3.35 1.08 -18.03
CA ALA A 24 -4.08 -0.15 -17.72
C ALA A 24 -5.59 0.11 -17.54
N THR A 25 -5.96 1.20 -16.88
CA THR A 25 -7.36 1.59 -16.68
C THR A 25 -8.05 2.04 -17.97
N GLN A 26 -7.29 2.56 -18.95
CA GLN A 26 -7.82 2.88 -20.27
C GLN A 26 -8.22 1.61 -21.05
N VAL A 27 -7.45 0.53 -20.93
CA VAL A 27 -7.78 -0.76 -21.55
C VAL A 27 -8.97 -1.43 -20.84
N LYS A 28 -8.95 -1.42 -19.50
CA LYS A 28 -10.01 -1.99 -18.68
C LYS A 28 -10.17 -1.17 -17.41
N ASN A 29 -11.28 -0.44 -17.31
CA ASN A 29 -11.56 0.40 -16.15
C ASN A 29 -11.64 -0.41 -14.84
N GLN A 30 -12.17 -1.64 -14.90
CA GLN A 30 -12.18 -2.59 -13.79
C GLN A 30 -10.84 -3.34 -13.70
N LEU A 31 -9.76 -2.60 -13.43
CA LEU A 31 -8.39 -3.10 -13.42
C LEU A 31 -8.21 -4.30 -12.48
N PHE A 32 -8.83 -4.26 -11.30
CA PHE A 32 -8.63 -5.25 -10.26
C PHE A 32 -9.65 -6.39 -10.30
N GLU A 33 -10.72 -6.29 -11.09
CA GLU A 33 -11.68 -7.39 -11.32
C GLU A 33 -12.23 -8.05 -10.05
N ASN A 34 -12.64 -7.25 -9.06
CA ASN A 34 -13.10 -7.68 -7.74
C ASN A 34 -12.07 -8.52 -6.96
N LYS A 35 -10.77 -8.40 -7.28
CA LYS A 35 -9.72 -9.08 -6.52
C LYS A 35 -9.53 -8.39 -5.17
N LYS A 36 -9.31 -9.22 -4.14
CA LYS A 36 -8.82 -8.80 -2.83
C LYS A 36 -7.45 -8.12 -2.95
N VAL A 37 -7.34 -6.89 -2.46
CA VAL A 37 -6.12 -6.06 -2.46
C VAL A 37 -5.76 -5.64 -1.04
N PHE A 38 -4.50 -5.81 -0.67
CA PHE A 38 -3.91 -5.25 0.55
C PHE A 38 -2.95 -4.13 0.19
N LEU A 39 -3.15 -2.95 0.75
CA LEU A 39 -2.41 -1.74 0.38
C LEU A 39 -1.41 -1.35 1.46
N MET A 40 -0.17 -1.09 1.09
CA MET A 40 0.85 -0.63 2.03
C MET A 40 1.51 0.64 1.51
N ALA A 41 2.01 1.48 2.40
CA ALA A 41 2.88 2.59 2.03
C ALA A 41 3.99 2.79 3.06
N THR A 42 5.11 3.34 2.60
CA THR A 42 6.19 3.82 3.45
C THR A 42 6.81 5.08 2.87
N SER A 43 7.46 5.86 3.75
CA SER A 43 8.28 6.99 3.37
C SER A 43 9.37 7.21 4.43
N THR A 44 10.35 8.04 4.13
CA THR A 44 11.38 8.45 5.09
C THR A 44 10.83 9.38 6.18
N GLY A 45 9.68 10.03 5.95
CA GLY A 45 9.04 10.92 6.92
C GLY A 45 8.13 10.20 7.93
N ALA A 46 7.81 10.91 9.01
CA ALA A 46 6.95 10.42 10.10
C ALA A 46 5.53 10.05 9.65
N ARG A 47 5.04 10.62 8.55
CA ARG A 47 3.73 10.29 7.97
C ARG A 47 3.73 9.00 7.16
N GLY A 48 4.88 8.37 6.91
CA GLY A 48 4.96 7.03 6.31
C GLY A 48 4.32 6.84 4.93
N GLY A 49 4.08 7.90 4.16
CA GLY A 49 3.36 7.79 2.90
C GLY A 49 1.83 7.75 3.04
N LEU A 50 1.28 8.34 4.10
CA LEU A 50 -0.15 8.31 4.38
C LEU A 50 -0.99 8.88 3.22
N SER A 51 -0.52 9.94 2.55
CA SER A 51 -1.29 10.60 1.50
C SER A 51 -1.47 9.71 0.27
N VAL A 52 -0.41 9.00 -0.15
CA VAL A 52 -0.52 8.03 -1.26
C VAL A 52 -1.37 6.82 -0.88
N LEU A 53 -1.29 6.37 0.38
CA LEU A 53 -2.10 5.25 0.86
C LEU A 53 -3.59 5.60 0.87
N GLU A 54 -3.97 6.75 1.42
CA GLU A 54 -5.34 7.24 1.44
C GLU A 54 -5.88 7.45 0.02
N ALA A 55 -5.06 7.97 -0.89
CA ALA A 55 -5.44 8.11 -2.29
C ALA A 55 -5.78 6.74 -2.91
N ALA A 56 -4.95 5.71 -2.66
CA ALA A 56 -5.18 4.36 -3.15
C ALA A 56 -6.44 3.73 -2.55
N ILE A 57 -6.64 3.88 -1.24
CA ILE A 57 -7.82 3.35 -0.53
C ILE A 57 -9.10 3.93 -1.12
N ASN A 58 -9.12 5.23 -1.39
CA ASN A 58 -10.30 5.90 -1.93
C ASN A 58 -10.51 5.64 -3.43
N ARG A 59 -9.43 5.40 -4.19
CA ARG A 59 -9.49 5.28 -5.66
C ARG A 59 -9.74 3.85 -6.13
N PHE A 60 -9.05 2.87 -5.56
CA PHE A 60 -9.00 1.52 -6.12
C PHE A 60 -10.33 0.76 -6.11
N PRO A 61 -11.27 0.96 -5.16
CA PRO A 61 -12.58 0.33 -5.23
C PRO A 61 -13.37 0.72 -6.48
N ARG A 62 -13.16 1.93 -7.01
CA ARG A 62 -13.77 2.38 -8.28
C ARG A 62 -13.24 1.61 -9.50
N HIS A 63 -12.11 0.91 -9.33
CA HIS A 63 -11.48 0.06 -10.33
C HIS A 63 -11.60 -1.44 -9.99
N GLY A 64 -12.56 -1.79 -9.11
CA GLY A 64 -12.87 -3.18 -8.78
C GLY A 64 -11.92 -3.81 -7.77
N ALA A 65 -11.24 -3.03 -6.92
CA ALA A 65 -10.48 -3.60 -5.81
C ALA A 65 -11.38 -3.86 -4.62
N GLU A 66 -11.32 -5.07 -4.06
CA GLU A 66 -11.84 -5.36 -2.73
C GLU A 66 -10.72 -5.11 -1.72
N ILE A 67 -10.72 -3.95 -1.05
CA ILE A 67 -9.67 -3.63 -0.08
C ILE A 67 -9.90 -4.43 1.19
N VAL A 68 -9.01 -5.39 1.45
CA VAL A 68 -9.09 -6.29 2.60
C VAL A 68 -8.26 -5.81 3.79
N GLY A 69 -7.39 -4.82 3.57
CA GLY A 69 -6.63 -4.19 4.65
C GLY A 69 -5.61 -3.20 4.11
N SER A 70 -5.04 -2.43 5.03
CA SER A 70 -3.97 -1.49 4.71
C SER A 70 -2.95 -1.35 5.83
N TYR A 71 -1.70 -1.04 5.49
CA TYR A 71 -0.60 -0.88 6.44
C TYR A 71 0.30 0.31 6.09
N LEU A 72 0.84 0.96 7.11
CA LEU A 72 1.70 2.13 6.97
C LEU A 72 2.96 1.88 7.80
N LEU A 73 4.12 2.06 7.17
CA LEU A 73 5.40 2.01 7.86
C LEU A 73 6.03 3.42 7.87
N PRO A 74 5.96 4.15 8.99
CA PRO A 74 6.58 5.47 9.10
C PRO A 74 8.10 5.36 9.20
N SER A 75 8.81 6.46 8.91
CA SER A 75 10.24 6.61 9.16
C SER A 75 11.07 5.40 8.72
N PHE A 76 11.00 5.05 7.42
CA PHE A 76 11.53 3.79 6.88
C PHE A 76 12.95 3.45 7.38
N TYR A 77 13.88 4.40 7.35
CA TYR A 77 15.28 4.17 7.77
C TYR A 77 15.47 3.97 9.29
N LEU A 78 14.46 4.26 10.11
CA LEU A 78 14.47 4.00 11.54
C LEU A 78 13.78 2.69 11.91
N ASN A 79 12.87 2.21 11.06
CA ASN A 79 11.97 1.11 11.40
C ASN A 79 12.18 -0.13 10.51
N PHE A 80 13.07 -0.08 9.52
CA PHE A 80 13.35 -1.19 8.61
C PHE A 80 14.84 -1.41 8.38
N GLU A 81 15.26 -2.67 8.46
CA GLU A 81 16.60 -3.15 8.12
C GLU A 81 16.51 -4.25 7.07
N THR A 82 17.44 -4.28 6.13
CA THR A 82 17.42 -5.27 5.02
C THR A 82 17.52 -6.71 5.52
N GLU A 83 18.27 -6.95 6.60
CA GLU A 83 18.46 -8.31 7.16
C GLU A 83 17.31 -8.72 8.09
N ASN A 84 16.83 -7.80 8.93
CA ASN A 84 15.87 -8.09 9.99
C ASN A 84 14.41 -7.73 9.65
N GLY A 85 14.19 -6.99 8.56
CA GLY A 85 12.87 -6.48 8.21
C GLY A 85 12.43 -5.32 9.11
N ILE A 86 11.17 -5.32 9.55
CA ILE A 86 10.65 -4.29 10.47
C ILE A 86 11.22 -4.56 11.87
N ILE A 87 12.06 -3.64 12.35
CA ILE A 87 12.77 -3.82 13.64
C ILE A 87 11.96 -3.34 14.84
N ASP A 88 10.98 -2.46 14.62
CA ASP A 88 10.05 -2.03 15.66
C ASP A 88 8.99 -3.12 15.88
N SER A 89 8.94 -3.65 17.11
CA SER A 89 8.07 -4.77 17.47
C SER A 89 6.59 -4.40 17.40
N GLU A 90 6.20 -3.17 17.74
CA GLU A 90 4.81 -2.73 17.69
C GLU A 90 4.30 -2.61 16.26
N LEU A 91 5.14 -2.06 15.37
CA LEU A 91 4.89 -1.95 13.94
C LEU A 91 4.80 -3.33 13.29
N LEU A 92 5.67 -4.27 13.67
CA LEU A 92 5.64 -5.65 13.19
C LEU A 92 4.39 -6.40 13.67
N ASP A 93 4.05 -6.28 14.95
CA ASP A 93 2.84 -6.89 15.53
C ASP A 93 1.56 -6.34 14.88
N SER A 94 1.52 -5.04 14.61
CA SER A 94 0.43 -4.38 13.89
C SER A 94 0.26 -4.96 12.48
N LEU A 95 1.36 -5.16 11.74
CA LEU A 95 1.33 -5.81 10.43
C LEU A 95 0.79 -7.24 10.53
N ASN A 96 1.35 -8.05 11.43
CA ASN A 96 0.97 -9.45 11.61
C ASN A 96 -0.51 -9.60 11.98
N LYS A 97 -1.04 -8.75 12.87
CA LYS A 97 -2.47 -8.71 13.22
C LYS A 97 -3.34 -8.48 11.98
N LYS A 98 -2.96 -7.54 11.12
CA LYS A 98 -3.72 -7.23 9.89
C LYS A 98 -3.64 -8.36 8.87
N LEU A 99 -2.48 -9.00 8.71
CA LEU A 99 -2.32 -10.14 7.81
C LEU A 99 -3.13 -11.36 8.27
N ASN A 100 -3.11 -11.66 9.57
CA ASN A 100 -3.88 -12.76 10.15
C ASN A 100 -5.39 -12.55 10.05
N ALA A 101 -5.87 -11.30 10.07
CA ALA A 101 -7.27 -10.98 9.88
C ALA A 101 -7.79 -11.31 8.46
N ILE A 102 -6.90 -11.39 7.47
CA ILE A 102 -7.25 -11.60 6.04
C ILE A 102 -7.08 -13.06 5.62
N GLN A 103 -6.28 -13.85 6.34
CA GLN A 103 -6.07 -15.27 6.05
C GLN A 103 -7.27 -16.17 6.41
N LYS A 104 -8.25 -15.65 7.16
CA LYS A 104 -9.51 -16.34 7.46
C LYS A 104 -10.48 -16.26 6.29
#